data_AF-A0A967P5B0-F1
#
_entry.id   AF-A0A967P5B0-F1
#
_cell.length_a   1.000
_cell.length_b   1.000
_cell.length_c   1.000
_cell.angle_alpha   90.00
_cell.angle_beta   90.00
_cell.angle_gamma   90.00
#
_symmetry.space_group_name_H-M   'P 1'
#
loop_
_entity.id
_entity.type
_entity.pdbx_description
1 polymer ?
#
loop_
_entity_poly.entity_id
_entity_poly.type
_entity_poly.pdbx_seq_one_letter_code
_entity_poly.pdbx_strand_id
1 'polypeptide(L)' 'SGEVPRVKAGSVTKDQVEDIANTKMEDLNADTIESAVRIIEGTAKSMGLDVQ' A
#
# COMPACT_ATOMS: atom_id res chain seq x y z
N SER A 1 12.17 3.35 23.70
CA SER A 1 12.38 3.00 22.30
C SER A 1 11.48 1.84 21.94
N GLY A 2 10.39 2.08 21.23
CA GLY A 2 9.54 1.01 20.72
C GLY A 2 10.20 0.40 19.49
N GLU A 3 10.95 -0.68 19.70
CA GLU A 3 11.50 -1.48 18.61
C GLU A 3 10.32 -2.13 17.88
N VAL A 4 10.01 -1.65 16.68
CA VAL A 4 9.10 -2.36 15.77
C VAL A 4 9.86 -3.61 15.33
N PRO A 5 9.46 -4.83 15.74
CA PRO A 5 10.10 -6.01 15.21
C PRO A 5 9.79 -6.04 13.71
N ARG A 6 10.82 -6.04 12.86
CA ARG A 6 10.73 -6.15 11.39
C ARG A 6 10.24 -7.54 10.96
N VAL A 7 9.13 -8.00 11.54
CA VAL A 7 8.42 -9.16 11.03
C VAL A 7 7.74 -8.67 9.76
N LYS A 8 8.14 -9.21 8.59
CA LYS A 8 7.36 -8.99 7.36
C LYS A 8 5.92 -9.38 7.69
N ALA A 9 5.03 -8.40 7.74
CA ALA A 9 3.65 -8.62 8.20
C ALA A 9 2.83 -9.44 7.18
N GLY A 10 3.38 -9.64 5.99
CA GLY A 10 2.80 -10.40 4.89
C GLY A 10 3.30 -9.87 3.55
N SER A 11 2.72 -10.38 2.47
CA SER A 11 2.89 -9.83 1.13
C SER A 11 1.52 -9.46 0.55
N VAL A 12 1.50 -8.43 -0.28
CA VAL A 12 0.34 -8.04 -1.09
C VAL A 12 0.76 -8.08 -2.55
N THR A 13 -0.14 -8.53 -3.41
CA THR A 13 0.08 -8.52 -4.85
C THR A 13 -0.24 -7.14 -5.42
N LYS A 14 0.37 -6.79 -6.55
CA LYS A 14 0.05 -5.56 -7.26
C LYS A 14 -1.44 -5.44 -7.61
N ASP A 15 -2.08 -6.53 -8.01
CA ASP A 15 -3.52 -6.56 -8.32
C ASP A 15 -4.36 -6.16 -7.08
N GLN A 16 -4.02 -6.69 -5.90
CA GLN A 16 -4.68 -6.29 -4.65
C GLN A 16 -4.46 -4.82 -4.32
N VAL A 17 -3.27 -4.29 -4.59
CA VAL A 17 -2.98 -2.86 -4.40
C VAL A 17 -3.80 -2.01 -5.37
N GLU A 18 -3.95 -2.43 -6.62
CA GLU A 18 -4.77 -1.76 -7.63
C GLU A 18 -6.26 -1.79 -7.25
N ASP A 19 -6.79 -2.91 -6.76
CA ASP A 19 -8.18 -3.01 -6.29
C ASP A 19 -8.45 -2.09 -5.09
N ILE A 20 -7.51 -2.04 -4.13
CA ILE A 20 -7.60 -1.15 -2.97
C ILE A 20 -7.53 0.32 -3.43
N ALA A 21 -6.63 0.63 -4.36
CA ALA A 21 -6.48 1.98 -4.90
C ALA A 21 -7.74 2.43 -5.64
N ASN A 22 -8.37 1.56 -6.43
CA ASN A 22 -9.65 1.84 -7.10
C ASN A 22 -10.77 2.08 -6.08
N THR A 23 -10.85 1.22 -5.05
CA THR A 23 -11.88 1.33 -4.01
C THR A 23 -11.75 2.62 -3.19
N LYS A 24 -10.51 3.07 -2.95
CA LYS A 24 -10.21 4.26 -2.14
C LYS A 24 -9.97 5.51 -2.98
N MET A 25 -10.12 5.47 -4.30
CA MET A 25 -9.72 6.57 -5.19
C MET A 25 -10.38 7.89 -4.80
N GLU A 26 -11.65 7.86 -4.39
CA GLU A 26 -12.39 9.06 -3.94
C GLU A 26 -11.91 9.62 -2.59
N ASP A 27 -11.28 8.78 -1.76
CA ASP A 27 -10.71 9.16 -0.46
C ASP A 27 -9.24 9.61 -0.57
N LEU A 28 -8.58 9.27 -1.67
CA LEU A 28 -7.17 9.54 -1.90
C LEU A 28 -6.98 10.88 -2.61
N ASN A 29 -5.92 11.59 -2.25
CA ASN A 29 -5.49 12.77 -2.99
C ASN A 29 -4.64 12.35 -4.21
N ALA A 30 -5.27 11.64 -5.15
CA ALA A 30 -4.62 11.14 -6.36
C ALA A 30 -5.47 11.49 -7.59
N ASP A 31 -4.81 11.99 -8.63
CA ASP A 31 -5.49 12.34 -9.90
C ASP A 31 -5.59 11.14 -10.86
N THR A 32 -4.75 10.12 -10.66
CA THR A 32 -4.71 8.91 -11.49
C THR A 32 -4.64 7.65 -10.64
N ILE A 33 -5.15 6.53 -11.18
CA ILE A 33 -5.08 5.24 -10.50
C ILE A 33 -3.63 4.82 -10.21
N GLU A 34 -2.69 5.13 -11.10
CA GLU A 34 -1.27 4.87 -10.89
C GLU A 34 -0.70 5.64 -9.69
N SER A 35 -1.17 6.88 -9.48
CA SER A 35 -0.78 7.69 -8.33
C SER A 35 -1.37 7.14 -7.04
N ALA A 36 -2.64 6.72 -7.07
CA ALA A 36 -3.30 6.06 -5.95
C ALA A 36 -2.59 4.74 -5.57
N VAL A 37 -2.22 3.92 -6.56
CA VAL A 37 -1.43 2.70 -6.35
C VAL A 37 -0.13 3.01 -5.62
N ARG A 38 0.63 4.02 -6.05
CA ARG A 38 1.88 4.43 -5.36
C ARG A 38 1.65 4.85 -3.90
N ILE A 39 0.53 5.52 -3.60
CA ILE A 39 0.18 5.90 -2.22
C ILE A 39 -0.07 4.64 -1.37
N ILE A 40 -0.84 3.68 -1.90
CA ILE A 40 -1.13 2.43 -1.21
C ILE A 40 0.14 1.57 -1.06
N GLU A 41 0.99 1.48 -2.09
CA GLU A 41 2.28 0.79 -2.01
C GLU A 41 3.21 1.39 -0.96
N GLY A 42 3.29 2.73 -0.89
CA GLY A 42 4.09 3.43 0.11
C GLY A 42 3.63 3.10 1.53
N THR A 43 2.31 3.04 1.72
CA THR A 43 1.71 2.64 2.99
C THR A 43 2.01 1.18 3.32
N ALA A 44 1.86 0.26 2.35
CA ALA A 44 2.17 -1.15 2.51
C ALA A 44 3.64 -1.37 2.92
N LYS A 45 4.57 -0.71 2.24
CA LYS A 45 6.01 -0.76 2.55
C LYS A 45 6.31 -0.21 3.96
N SER A 46 5.68 0.90 4.36
CA SER A 46 5.85 1.47 5.69
C SER A 46 5.30 0.57 6.80
N MET A 47 4.30 -0.26 6.51
CA MET A 47 3.76 -1.27 7.42
C MET A 47 4.57 -2.58 7.42
N GLY A 48 5.61 -2.69 6.58
CA GLY A 48 6.42 -3.90 6.46
C GLY A 48 5.79 -5.00 5.62
N LEU A 49 4.85 -4.66 4.72
CA LEU A 49 4.32 -5.57 3.71
C LEU A 49 5.20 -5.56 2.47
N ASP A 50 5.44 -6.75 1.92
CA ASP A 50 6.14 -6.93 0.65
C ASP A 50 5.14 -6.76 -0.51
N VAL A 51 5.45 -5.90 -1.48
CA VAL A 51 4.60 -5.72 -2.67
C VAL A 51 5.20 -6.54 -3.81
N GLN A 52 4.47 -7.55 -4.29
CA GLN A 52 4.89 -8.47 -5.35
C GLN A 52 4.15 -8.22 -6.67
#